data_AF-A0A968GI96-F1
#
_entry.id   AF-A0A968GI96-F1
#
_cell.length_a   1.000
_cell.length_b   1.000
_cell.length_c   1.000
_cell.angle_alpha   90.00
_cell.angle_beta   90.00
_cell.angle_gamma   90.00
#
_symmetry.space_group_name_H-M   'P 1'
#
loop_
_entity.id
_entity.type
_entity.pdbx_description
1 polymer ?
#
loop_
_entity_poly.entity_id
_entity_poly.type
_entity_poly.pdbx_seq_one_letter_code
_entity_poly.pdbx_strand_id
1 'polypeptide(L)'
;MSSKVTSLNQKVKNVSGSSKDRGNWLQSFYAEGDSNAETCIIKGCGNLATAGGHLYHDYDITRVYIAPICDTCNHPSNTDWMEVKAHRLMMKR
;
A
#
# COMPACT_ATOMS: atom_id res chain seq x y z
N MET A 1 3.86 4.19 -21.51
CA MET A 1 3.98 2.72 -21.32
C MET A 1 4.31 2.48 -19.85
N SER A 2 3.35 2.01 -19.05
CA SER A 2 3.55 1.77 -17.63
C SER A 2 4.00 0.32 -17.44
N SER A 3 5.29 0.11 -17.15
CA SER A 3 5.88 -1.21 -16.98
C SER A 3 5.29 -1.89 -15.76
N LYS A 4 4.49 -2.94 -15.98
CA LYS A 4 3.94 -3.78 -14.91
C LYS A 4 5.06 -4.67 -14.38
N VAL A 5 5.74 -4.24 -13.33
CA VAL A 5 6.68 -5.07 -12.59
C VAL A 5 5.88 -6.02 -11.69
N THR A 6 5.60 -7.23 -12.19
CA THR A 6 5.13 -8.36 -11.37
C THR A 6 6.35 -9.02 -10.74
N SER A 7 6.89 -8.44 -9.67
CA SER A 7 7.91 -9.11 -8.85
C SER A 7 7.19 -9.88 -7.74
N LEU A 8 7.44 -11.19 -7.67
CA LEU A 8 6.70 -12.14 -6.82
C LEU A 8 6.95 -11.97 -5.30
N ASN A 9 7.85 -11.09 -4.89
CA ASN A 9 8.25 -10.89 -3.49
C ASN A 9 8.49 -9.40 -3.19
N GLN A 10 7.53 -8.53 -3.50
CA GLN A 10 7.63 -7.12 -3.13
C GLN A 10 7.42 -6.96 -1.61
N LYS A 11 8.31 -6.21 -0.97
CA LYS A 11 8.14 -5.83 0.44
C LYS A 11 7.86 -4.33 0.56
N VAL A 12 6.98 -4.02 1.49
CA VAL A 12 6.59 -2.66 1.83
C VAL A 12 6.71 -2.41 3.33
N LYS A 13 6.94 -1.15 3.72
CA LYS A 13 6.86 -0.74 5.13
C LYS A 13 6.07 0.54 5.26
N ASN A 14 5.38 0.71 6.38
CA ASN A 14 4.62 1.93 6.64
C ASN A 14 5.53 3.16 6.70
N VAL A 15 5.06 4.26 6.14
CA VAL A 15 5.71 5.57 6.28
C VAL A 15 5.25 6.20 7.60
N SER A 16 6.16 6.33 8.56
CA SER A 16 5.89 7.02 9.82
C SER A 16 5.68 8.52 9.60
N GLY A 17 4.63 9.09 10.21
CA GLY A 17 4.37 10.54 10.20
C GLY A 17 3.46 11.05 9.09
N SER A 18 2.92 10.17 8.23
CA SER A 18 1.97 10.56 7.18
C SER A 18 0.54 10.82 7.70
N SER A 19 0.31 10.84 9.01
CA SER A 19 -1.01 11.14 9.59
C SER A 19 -1.50 12.56 9.30
N LYS A 20 -0.58 13.46 8.91
CA LYS A 20 -0.90 14.81 8.42
C LYS A 20 -1.44 14.82 7.00
N ASP A 21 -1.20 13.77 6.21
CA ASP A 21 -1.73 13.62 4.85
C ASP A 21 -3.22 13.22 4.94
N ARG A 22 -4.08 14.22 5.15
CA ARG A 22 -5.52 14.06 5.12
C ARG A 22 -5.96 13.79 3.68
N GLY A 23 -6.34 12.55 3.39
CA GLY A 23 -6.86 12.16 2.09
C GLY A 23 -7.57 10.82 2.15
N ASN A 24 -8.62 10.64 1.34
CA ASN A 24 -9.23 9.34 1.12
C ASN A 24 -8.38 8.56 0.12
N TRP A 25 -7.14 8.23 0.50
CA TRP A 25 -6.14 7.63 -0.40
C TRP A 25 -6.58 6.28 -0.96
N LEU A 26 -7.45 5.58 -0.22
CA LEU A 26 -8.13 4.39 -0.71
C LEU A 26 -9.04 4.71 -1.90
N GLN A 27 -9.82 5.79 -1.82
CA GLN A 27 -10.64 6.27 -2.94
C GLN A 27 -9.79 6.74 -4.12
N SER A 28 -8.65 7.40 -3.88
CA SER A 28 -7.69 7.74 -4.96
C SER A 28 -7.12 6.50 -5.63
N PHE A 29 -6.77 5.47 -4.85
CA PHE A 29 -6.30 4.19 -5.36
C PHE A 29 -7.39 3.49 -6.22
N TYR A 30 -8.63 3.48 -5.76
CA TYR A 30 -9.76 2.95 -6.52
C TYR A 30 -10.04 3.73 -7.82
N ALA A 31 -9.91 5.06 -7.78
CA ALA A 31 -10.11 5.92 -8.95
C ALA A 31 -9.05 5.69 -10.05
N GLU A 32 -7.82 5.31 -9.69
CA GLU A 32 -6.77 4.95 -10.65
C GLU A 32 -6.93 3.54 -11.26
N GLY A 33 -8.00 2.81 -10.93
CA GLY A 33 -8.51 1.71 -11.74
C GLY A 33 -8.37 0.31 -11.16
N ASP A 34 -8.24 0.16 -9.84
CA ASP A 34 -8.29 -1.15 -9.18
C ASP A 34 -9.46 -1.23 -8.19
N SER A 35 -10.69 -1.13 -8.74
CA SER A 35 -11.96 -1.12 -8.00
C SER A 35 -12.27 -2.39 -7.20
N ASN A 36 -11.37 -3.38 -7.20
CA ASN A 36 -11.58 -4.71 -6.61
C ASN A 36 -10.62 -5.04 -5.45
N ALA A 37 -9.82 -4.09 -4.98
CA ALA A 37 -8.97 -4.32 -3.82
C ALA A 37 -9.76 -4.21 -2.50
N GLU A 38 -10.80 -5.04 -2.35
CA GLU A 38 -11.61 -5.11 -1.13
C GLU A 38 -10.80 -5.64 0.07
N THR A 39 -9.71 -6.35 -0.19
CA THR A 39 -8.86 -6.97 0.83
C THR A 39 -7.51 -6.29 0.96
N CYS A 40 -6.96 -6.31 2.17
CA CYS A 40 -5.64 -5.77 2.46
C CYS A 40 -4.58 -6.39 1.54
N ILE A 41 -3.73 -5.54 0.96
CA ILE A 41 -2.68 -5.99 0.03
C ILE A 41 -1.57 -6.79 0.74
N ILE A 42 -1.46 -6.74 2.07
CA ILE A 42 -0.44 -7.48 2.81
C ILE A 42 -0.71 -8.98 2.71
N LYS A 43 0.32 -9.75 2.32
CA LYS A 43 0.26 -11.20 2.19
C LYS A 43 -0.02 -11.83 3.56
N GLY A 44 -0.93 -12.79 3.60
CA GLY A 44 -1.40 -13.40 4.85
C GLY A 44 -2.44 -12.59 5.62
N CYS A 45 -2.76 -11.36 5.20
CA CYS A 45 -3.85 -10.58 5.77
C CYS A 45 -5.15 -10.80 4.99
N GLY A 46 -6.18 -11.29 5.68
CA GLY A 46 -7.53 -11.51 5.15
C GLY A 46 -8.51 -10.36 5.43
N ASN A 47 -8.08 -9.33 6.16
CA ASN A 47 -8.94 -8.21 6.53
C ASN A 47 -9.31 -7.36 5.31
N LEU A 48 -10.45 -6.66 5.41
CA LEU A 48 -10.86 -5.68 4.41
C LEU A 48 -9.88 -4.50 4.38
N ALA A 49 -9.63 -3.96 3.19
CA ALA A 49 -8.87 -2.74 3.03
C ALA A 49 -9.73 -1.53 3.42
N THR A 50 -9.73 -1.21 4.71
CA THR A 50 -10.46 -0.07 5.28
C THR A 50 -9.73 1.26 5.12
N ALA A 51 -8.44 1.23 4.76
CA ALA A 51 -7.59 2.40 4.65
C ALA A 51 -6.70 2.38 3.39
N GLY A 52 -6.23 3.56 2.99
CA GLY A 52 -5.12 3.72 2.05
C GLY A 52 -3.86 4.03 2.83
N GLY A 53 -2.84 3.17 2.72
CA GLY A 53 -1.59 3.30 3.47
C GLY A 53 -0.49 3.92 2.64
N HIS A 54 0.32 4.78 3.26
CA HIS A 54 1.58 5.21 2.69
C HIS A 54 2.68 4.20 3.00
N LEU A 55 3.34 3.74 1.94
CA LEU A 55 4.26 2.63 1.98
C LEU A 55 5.56 2.99 1.28
N TYR A 56 6.69 2.66 1.87
CA TYR A 56 7.95 2.57 1.14
C TYR A 56 8.06 1.20 0.48
N HIS A 57 8.68 1.13 -0.69
CA HIS A 57 9.01 -0.12 -1.37
C HIS A 57 10.46 -0.51 -1.07
N ASP A 58 10.75 -1.80 -0.91
CA ASP A 58 12.11 -2.30 -0.65
C ASP A 58 13.13 -1.93 -1.74
N TYR A 59 12.73 -1.85 -3.02
CA TYR A 59 13.58 -1.37 -4.11
C TYR A 59 13.68 0.15 -4.22
N ASP A 60 12.79 0.93 -3.59
CA ASP A 60 12.81 2.39 -3.62
C ASP A 60 12.15 3.00 -2.37
N ILE A 61 13.00 3.38 -1.41
CA ILE A 61 12.60 4.08 -0.18
C ILE A 61 12.53 5.61 -0.34
N THR A 62 12.91 6.14 -1.51
CA THR A 62 12.84 7.59 -1.79
C THR A 62 11.46 8.01 -2.25
N ARG A 63 10.64 7.04 -2.70
CA ARG A 63 9.27 7.25 -3.16
C ARG A 63 8.28 6.68 -2.17
N VAL A 64 7.16 7.38 -2.04
CA VAL A 64 6.01 6.91 -1.28
C VAL A 64 5.02 6.28 -2.25
N TYR A 65 4.57 5.08 -1.92
CA TYR A 65 3.52 4.37 -2.61
C TYR A 65 2.26 4.37 -1.74
N ILE A 66 1.11 4.22 -2.39
CA ILE A 66 -0.20 4.11 -1.79
C ILE A 66 -0.76 2.75 -2.19
N ALA A 67 -1.30 2.05 -1.20
CA ALA A 67 -1.96 0.78 -1.41
C ALA A 67 -3.14 0.57 -0.45
N PRO A 68 -4.12 -0.26 -0.85
CA PRO A 68 -5.26 -0.64 -0.01
C PRO A 68 -4.79 -1.57 1.11
N ILE A 69 -4.88 -1.10 2.36
CA ILE A 69 -4.50 -1.85 3.55
C ILE A 69 -5.57 -1.72 4.65
N CYS A 70 -5.61 -2.68 5.58
CA CYS A 70 -6.47 -2.56 6.76
C CYS A 70 -5.80 -1.68 7.82
N ASP A 71 -6.58 -1.15 8.75
CA ASP A 71 -6.07 -0.33 9.86
C ASP A 71 -5.06 -1.08 10.74
N THR A 72 -5.20 -2.40 10.86
CA THR A 72 -4.27 -3.26 11.61
C THR A 72 -2.88 -3.29 10.96
N CYS A 73 -2.82 -3.41 9.62
CA CYS A 73 -1.55 -3.36 8.90
C CYS A 73 -1.02 -1.92 8.80
N ASN A 74 -1.92 -0.93 8.72
CA ASN A 74 -1.63 0.51 8.72
C ASN A 74 -1.35 1.09 10.12
N HIS A 75 -0.83 0.29 11.03
CA HIS A 75 -0.60 0.72 12.41
C HIS A 75 0.82 1.31 12.56
N PRO A 76 1.02 2.43 13.29
CA PRO A 76 2.33 3.06 13.45
C PRO A 76 3.37 2.18 14.16
N SER A 77 2.94 1.17 14.93
CA SER A 77 3.85 0.19 15.54
C SER A 77 4.34 -0.87 14.54
N ASN A 78 3.72 -0.96 13.36
CA ASN A 78 4.09 -1.92 12.34
C ASN A 78 5.16 -1.29 11.43
N THR A 79 6.41 -1.34 11.90
CA THR A 79 7.58 -0.73 11.26
C THR A 79 8.37 -1.70 10.38
N ASP A 80 8.01 -2.98 10.41
CA ASP A 80 8.71 -4.03 9.69
C ASP A 80 8.33 -4.06 8.20
N TRP A 81 9.21 -4.70 7.43
CA TRP A 81 8.95 -4.99 6.02
C TRP A 81 7.92 -6.13 5.89
N MET A 82 6.80 -5.83 5.27
CA MET A 82 5.70 -6.74 5.00
C MET A 82 5.68 -7.16 3.54
N GLU A 83 5.44 -8.44 3.27
CA GLU A 83 5.22 -8.91 1.90
C GLU A 83 3.84 -8.48 1.39
N VAL A 84 3.76 -8.07 0.13
CA VAL A 84 2.47 -7.78 -0.52
C VAL A 84 2.04 -8.94 -1.41
N LYS A 85 0.72 -9.15 -1.50
CA LYS A 85 0.08 -9.92 -2.58
C LYS A 85 0.50 -9.27 -3.90
N ALA A 86 0.60 -10.04 -5.00
CA ALA A 86 1.07 -9.58 -6.31
C ALA A 86 0.10 -8.58 -7.00
N HIS A 87 -0.18 -7.46 -6.33
CA HIS A 87 -1.07 -6.39 -6.71
C HIS A 87 -0.29 -5.09 -6.82
N ARG A 88 -0.84 -4.14 -7.58
CA ARG A 88 -0.14 -2.91 -7.91
C ARG A 88 -0.05 -1.98 -6.70
N LEU A 89 1.15 -1.44 -6.48
CA LEU A 89 1.37 -0.28 -5.63
C LEU A 89 1.24 0.98 -6.50
N MET A 90 0.48 1.97 -6.04
CA MET A 90 0.32 3.25 -6.74
C MET A 90 1.38 4.23 -6.25
N MET A 91 2.15 4.87 -7.11
CA MET A 91 3.10 5.89 -6.67
C MET A 91 2.37 7.18 -6.28
N LYS A 92 2.65 7.72 -5.09
CA LYS A 92 2.19 9.05 -4.70
C LYS A 92 2.90 10.09 -5.58
N ARG A 93 2.13 10.87 -6.34
CA ARG A 93 2.66 11.92 -7.22
C ARG A 93 3.15 13.13 -6.44
#